data_AF-A0A1M5U260-F1
#
_entry.id   AF-A0A1M5U260-F1
#
_cell.length_a   1.000
_cell.length_b   1.000
_cell.length_c   1.000
_cell.angle_alpha   90.00
_cell.angle_beta   90.00
_cell.angle_gamma   90.00
#
_symmetry.space_group_name_H-M   'P 1'
#
loop_
_entity.id
_entity.type
_entity.pdbx_description
1 polymer ?
#
loop_
_entity_poly.entity_id
_entity_poly.type
_entity_poly.pdbx_seq_one_letter_code
_entity_poly.pdbx_strand_id
1 'polypeptide(L)'
;MLMKLRDSALFVLGIAALTVAAWFALPAKENEPAPVPAKAAQKPVDQIGWLASLPQAAPDRDLFPPVPSRSASVNGRNGRALDLGGKTVAAYIAERIGKARGGDAAAAYEVYQAESICAANADPVAPYADPTEHAAFLKEREAMVALCAGVSPAQVQERLGFLAAAARAGMIKAQLDFYTEGPYGREFDMAENASDPTVVQWKLDALSYLKQAGDKCDHFALATLSNVYDAGALTARDMRTSMAYAIAAAAPRKMELTEEQLRSRFGEELNGADFDSARQLGAALTAQACPASR
;
A
#
# COMPACT_ATOMS: atom_id res chain seq x y z
N MET A 1 -23.54 52.52 -6.92
CA MET A 1 -24.70 53.40 -7.18
C MET A 1 -25.95 52.53 -7.12
N LEU A 2 -26.60 52.56 -5.94
CA LEU A 2 -27.99 52.20 -5.58
C LEU A 2 -28.84 51.21 -6.43
N MET A 3 -29.19 50.07 -5.81
CA MET A 3 -30.51 49.40 -5.84
C MET A 3 -30.59 48.48 -4.59
N LYS A 4 -31.12 48.93 -3.45
CA LYS A 4 -32.48 48.71 -2.89
C LYS A 4 -32.98 47.25 -3.01
N LEU A 5 -32.87 46.46 -1.92
CA LEU A 5 -33.85 46.25 -0.83
C LEU A 5 -35.05 45.37 -1.22
N ARG A 6 -35.11 44.16 -0.64
CA ARG A 6 -36.36 43.59 -0.10
C ARG A 6 -36.04 42.54 0.96
N ASP A 7 -36.22 42.98 2.20
CA ASP A 7 -36.38 42.17 3.40
C ASP A 7 -37.67 41.34 3.31
N SER A 8 -37.65 40.16 3.92
CA SER A 8 -38.85 39.50 4.46
C SER A 8 -38.47 38.76 5.75
N ALA A 9 -39.19 39.14 6.80
CA ALA A 9 -39.12 38.74 8.20
C ALA A 9 -39.23 37.21 8.43
N LEU A 10 -38.56 36.58 9.41
CA LEU A 10 -38.61 36.67 10.89
C LEU A 10 -39.85 36.01 11.55
N PHE A 11 -39.55 35.19 12.56
CA PHE A 11 -40.38 34.50 13.59
C PHE A 11 -41.06 33.18 13.17
N VAL A 12 -40.89 32.07 13.91
CA VAL A 12 -41.35 31.88 15.31
C VAL A 12 -40.42 30.97 16.14
N LEU A 13 -40.22 31.39 17.40
CA LEU A 13 -39.67 30.65 18.54
C LEU A 13 -40.56 29.48 18.99
N GLY A 14 -39.94 28.42 19.53
CA GLY A 14 -40.29 28.01 20.89
C GLY A 14 -40.57 26.53 21.21
N ILE A 15 -39.68 25.98 22.05
CA ILE A 15 -39.94 25.18 23.28
C ILE A 15 -40.45 23.73 23.15
N ALA A 16 -39.61 22.78 23.60
CA ALA A 16 -39.85 21.84 24.73
C ALA A 16 -38.70 20.80 24.74
N ALA A 17 -37.77 20.80 25.70
CA ALA A 17 -37.87 20.31 27.07
C ALA A 17 -37.99 18.77 27.20
N LEU A 18 -36.88 18.17 27.64
CA LEU A 18 -36.74 17.06 28.61
C LEU A 18 -37.61 15.80 28.44
N THR A 19 -36.93 14.68 28.13
CA THR A 19 -37.20 13.39 28.79
C THR A 19 -35.90 12.69 29.18
N VAL A 20 -35.69 12.59 30.48
CA VAL A 20 -34.75 11.69 31.15
C VAL A 20 -35.40 10.29 31.22
N ALA A 21 -34.68 9.26 30.81
CA ALA A 21 -34.79 7.88 31.32
C ALA A 21 -33.61 7.07 30.74
N ALA A 22 -32.50 6.92 31.47
CA ALA A 22 -32.31 5.82 32.41
C ALA A 22 -32.63 4.46 31.76
N TRP A 23 -31.75 3.98 30.89
CA TRP A 23 -31.67 2.56 30.54
C TRP A 23 -30.61 1.90 31.41
N PHE A 24 -31.08 0.84 32.06
CA PHE A 24 -30.46 0.12 33.14
C PHE A 24 -29.14 -0.53 32.74
N ALA A 25 -28.22 -0.50 33.70
CA ALA A 25 -27.07 -1.39 33.78
C ALA A 25 -27.51 -2.85 33.66
N LEU A 26 -27.07 -3.51 32.59
CA LEU A 26 -27.01 -4.97 32.53
C LEU A 26 -25.68 -5.41 33.14
N PRO A 27 -25.66 -6.39 34.07
CA PRO A 27 -24.40 -6.96 34.53
C PRO A 27 -23.73 -7.68 33.35
N ALA A 28 -22.46 -7.33 33.11
CA ALA A 28 -21.58 -8.08 32.24
C ALA A 28 -21.49 -9.51 32.78
N LYS A 29 -22.06 -10.47 32.03
CA LYS A 29 -21.73 -11.88 32.20
C LYS A 29 -20.27 -12.03 31.77
N GLU A 30 -19.38 -12.32 32.73
CA GLU A 30 -18.07 -12.87 32.43
C GLU A 30 -18.27 -14.13 31.58
N ASN A 31 -17.93 -14.02 30.30
CA ASN A 31 -17.79 -15.20 29.45
C ASN A 31 -16.49 -15.89 29.89
N GLU A 32 -16.62 -17.00 30.61
CA GLU A 32 -15.54 -17.96 30.76
C GLU A 32 -15.02 -18.31 29.35
N PRO A 33 -13.69 -18.26 29.10
CA PRO A 33 -13.14 -18.72 27.85
C PRO A 33 -13.40 -20.22 27.72
N ALA A 34 -14.03 -20.62 26.61
CA ALA A 34 -14.19 -22.03 26.26
C ALA A 34 -12.82 -22.74 26.25
N PRO A 35 -12.74 -24.01 26.68
CA PRO A 35 -11.49 -24.75 26.70
C PRO A 35 -10.94 -24.88 25.27
N VAL A 36 -9.73 -24.38 25.07
CA VAL A 36 -8.95 -24.54 23.83
C VAL A 36 -8.71 -26.03 23.62
N PRO A 37 -9.09 -26.62 22.47
CA PRO A 37 -8.72 -28.00 22.17
C PRO A 37 -7.19 -28.11 22.11
N ALA A 38 -6.63 -29.09 22.81
CA ALA A 38 -5.20 -29.35 22.85
C ALA A 38 -4.65 -29.48 21.41
N LYS A 39 -3.59 -28.71 21.11
CA LYS A 39 -2.80 -28.85 19.89
C LYS A 39 -2.33 -30.31 19.77
N ALA A 40 -2.77 -30.99 18.72
CA ALA A 40 -2.17 -32.26 18.32
C ALA A 40 -0.68 -32.03 18.04
N ALA A 41 0.18 -32.82 18.68
CA ALA A 41 1.61 -32.80 18.46
C ALA A 41 1.95 -33.09 16.99
N GLN A 42 2.49 -32.10 16.29
CA GLN A 42 3.08 -32.32 14.97
C GLN A 42 4.40 -33.09 15.16
N LYS A 43 4.49 -34.28 14.56
CA LYS A 43 5.71 -35.06 14.51
C LYS A 43 6.75 -34.36 13.60
N PRO A 44 8.05 -34.42 13.93
CA PRO A 44 9.11 -33.87 13.10
C PRO A 44 9.15 -34.55 11.72
N VAL A 45 9.37 -33.73 10.69
CA VAL A 45 9.48 -34.10 9.27
C VAL A 45 10.85 -34.74 9.01
N ASP A 46 11.13 -35.87 9.64
CA ASP A 46 12.37 -36.64 9.40
C ASP A 46 12.10 -38.12 9.08
N GLN A 47 10.85 -38.50 8.79
CA GLN A 47 10.51 -39.88 8.40
C GLN A 47 9.59 -39.92 7.19
N ILE A 48 10.15 -39.54 6.04
CA ILE A 48 9.63 -39.95 4.72
C ILE A 48 10.69 -40.88 4.10
N GLY A 49 10.59 -42.17 4.44
CA GLY A 49 11.62 -43.19 4.20
C GLY A 49 11.88 -43.63 2.76
N TRP A 50 11.42 -42.88 1.74
CA TRP A 50 11.73 -43.19 0.33
C TRP A 50 12.80 -42.27 -0.29
N LEU A 51 13.22 -41.19 0.41
CA LEU A 51 14.31 -40.31 -0.02
C LEU A 51 15.71 -40.85 0.32
N ALA A 52 15.81 -41.95 1.08
CA ALA A 52 17.07 -42.54 1.54
C ALA A 52 17.85 -43.33 0.45
N SER A 53 17.42 -43.29 -0.81
CA SER A 53 18.03 -44.08 -1.90
C SER A 53 18.54 -43.24 -3.08
N LEU A 54 18.62 -41.91 -2.93
CA LEU A 54 19.27 -41.07 -3.93
C LEU A 54 20.78 -40.98 -3.61
N PRO A 55 21.69 -41.34 -4.55
CA PRO A 55 23.11 -41.15 -4.35
C PRO A 55 23.40 -39.64 -4.18
N GLN A 56 24.08 -39.32 -3.08
CA GLN A 56 24.41 -37.97 -2.67
C GLN A 56 25.50 -37.43 -3.61
N ALA A 57 25.12 -36.61 -4.59
CA ALA A 57 26.06 -35.92 -5.45
C ALA A 57 26.82 -34.89 -4.61
N ALA A 58 28.15 -35.07 -4.48
CA ALA A 58 29.02 -34.07 -3.87
C ALA A 58 28.99 -32.79 -4.73
N PRO A 59 28.83 -31.60 -4.14
CA PRO A 59 28.90 -30.36 -4.90
C PRO A 59 30.37 -30.03 -5.19
N ASP A 60 30.81 -30.26 -6.43
CA ASP A 60 32.01 -29.60 -6.96
C ASP A 60 31.75 -28.09 -7.01
N ARG A 61 32.36 -27.35 -6.08
CA ARG A 61 32.19 -25.89 -5.92
C ARG A 61 33.13 -25.07 -6.81
N ASP A 62 33.83 -25.68 -7.76
CA ASP A 62 34.92 -25.04 -8.50
C ASP A 62 34.63 -24.73 -9.98
N LEU A 63 33.39 -24.89 -10.45
CA LEU A 63 33.04 -24.70 -11.87
C LEU A 63 32.44 -23.33 -12.23
N PHE A 64 32.31 -22.40 -11.27
CA PHE A 64 31.81 -21.05 -11.55
C PHE A 64 32.85 -20.00 -11.16
N PRO A 65 33.43 -19.25 -12.13
CA PRO A 65 34.24 -18.10 -11.77
C PRO A 65 33.39 -17.11 -10.95
N PRO A 66 33.94 -16.48 -9.91
CA PRO A 66 33.19 -15.53 -9.10
C PRO A 66 32.70 -14.41 -10.00
N VAL A 67 31.37 -14.30 -10.14
CA VAL A 67 30.74 -13.17 -10.80
C VAL A 67 31.15 -11.92 -9.99
N PRO A 68 31.73 -10.88 -10.62
CA PRO A 68 32.08 -9.67 -9.91
C PRO A 68 30.83 -9.13 -9.21
N SER A 69 30.93 -8.92 -7.90
CA SER A 69 29.82 -8.47 -7.07
C SER A 69 29.31 -7.13 -7.61
N ARG A 70 28.16 -7.14 -8.30
CA ARG A 70 27.37 -5.92 -8.48
C ARG A 70 27.21 -5.31 -7.09
N SER A 71 27.42 -4.00 -6.96
CA SER A 71 27.10 -3.27 -5.74
C SER A 71 25.73 -3.72 -5.24
N ALA A 72 25.67 -4.19 -3.99
CA ALA A 72 24.45 -4.72 -3.43
C ALA A 72 23.34 -3.66 -3.57
N SER A 73 22.24 -4.02 -4.24
CA SER A 73 21.08 -3.14 -4.28
C SER A 73 20.57 -2.94 -2.86
N VAL A 74 20.21 -1.70 -2.55
CA VAL A 74 19.74 -1.30 -1.22
C VAL A 74 18.23 -1.08 -1.28
N ASN A 75 17.49 -1.57 -0.28
CA ASN A 75 16.05 -1.38 -0.24
C ASN A 75 15.70 -0.06 0.47
N GLY A 76 14.86 0.75 -0.18
CA GLY A 76 14.22 1.90 0.45
C GLY A 76 13.08 1.49 1.39
N ARG A 77 12.52 2.47 2.11
CA ARG A 77 11.34 2.29 2.99
C ARG A 77 10.15 1.60 2.30
N ASN A 78 9.94 1.85 1.01
CA ASN A 78 8.88 1.24 0.21
C ASN A 78 9.20 -0.20 -0.27
N GLY A 79 10.30 -0.80 0.20
CA GLY A 79 10.71 -2.16 -0.13
C GLY A 79 11.32 -2.32 -1.52
N ARG A 80 11.52 -1.23 -2.27
CA ARG A 80 12.13 -1.28 -3.60
C ARG A 80 13.65 -1.21 -3.53
N ALA A 81 14.29 -2.12 -4.26
CA ALA A 81 15.73 -2.12 -4.48
C ALA A 81 16.17 -0.94 -5.37
N LEU A 82 17.23 -0.25 -4.95
CA LEU A 82 17.94 0.78 -5.68
C LEU A 82 19.42 0.40 -5.77
N ASP A 83 19.97 0.40 -6.98
CA ASP A 83 21.41 0.31 -7.19
C ASP A 83 22.02 1.71 -7.15
N LEU A 84 22.80 1.99 -6.11
CA LEU A 84 23.52 3.25 -5.95
C LEU A 84 24.79 3.32 -6.82
N GLY A 85 25.20 2.22 -7.47
CA GLY A 85 26.41 2.16 -8.29
C GLY A 85 27.68 2.43 -7.50
N GLY A 86 27.73 1.95 -6.25
CA GLY A 86 28.85 2.17 -5.33
C GLY A 86 28.93 3.57 -4.69
N LYS A 87 27.91 4.42 -4.86
CA LYS A 87 27.85 5.77 -4.29
C LYS A 87 27.18 5.79 -2.92
N THR A 88 27.45 6.83 -2.14
CA THR A 88 26.60 7.20 -1.01
C THR A 88 25.26 7.75 -1.50
N VAL A 89 24.25 7.77 -0.63
CA VAL A 89 22.93 8.34 -0.97
C VAL A 89 23.07 9.82 -1.36
N ALA A 90 23.86 10.60 -0.61
CA ALA A 90 24.10 12.01 -0.90
C ALA A 90 24.72 12.25 -2.29
N ALA A 91 25.73 11.45 -2.67
CA ALA A 91 26.35 11.54 -3.99
C ALA A 91 25.37 11.13 -5.12
N TYR A 92 24.57 10.10 -4.90
CA TYR A 92 23.55 9.66 -5.84
C TYR A 92 22.49 10.75 -6.10
N ILE A 93 22.02 11.41 -5.03
CA ILE A 93 21.07 12.52 -5.10
C ILE A 93 21.69 13.72 -5.83
N ALA A 94 22.93 14.09 -5.51
CA ALA A 94 23.59 15.26 -6.08
C ALA A 94 23.64 15.25 -7.62
N GLU A 95 23.78 14.07 -8.23
CA GLU A 95 23.77 13.90 -9.69
C GLU A 95 22.40 14.13 -10.35
N ARG A 96 21.32 14.01 -9.58
CA ARG A 96 19.93 13.92 -10.11
C ARG A 96 19.04 15.08 -9.66
N ILE A 97 19.34 15.67 -8.51
CA ILE A 97 18.48 16.67 -7.85
C ILE A 97 18.19 17.89 -8.74
N GLY A 98 19.16 18.31 -9.56
CA GLY A 98 18.96 19.41 -10.52
C GLY A 98 17.89 19.08 -11.57
N LYS A 99 17.92 17.87 -12.14
CA LYS A 99 16.91 17.40 -13.09
C LYS A 99 15.55 17.16 -12.43
N ALA A 100 15.56 16.55 -11.25
CA ALA A 100 14.35 16.33 -10.45
C ALA A 100 13.60 17.64 -10.17
N ARG A 101 14.32 18.67 -9.70
CA ARG A 101 13.76 20.02 -9.48
C ARG A 101 13.41 20.75 -10.77
N GLY A 102 14.06 20.38 -11.89
CA GLY A 102 13.72 20.83 -13.23
C GLY A 102 12.49 20.17 -13.85
N GLY A 103 11.82 19.24 -13.15
CA GLY A 103 10.59 18.58 -13.61
C GLY A 103 10.79 17.23 -14.30
N ASP A 104 12.01 16.69 -14.32
CA ASP A 104 12.25 15.33 -14.81
C ASP A 104 11.65 14.30 -13.83
N ALA A 105 10.60 13.62 -14.27
CA ALA A 105 9.86 12.66 -13.45
C ALA A 105 10.70 11.42 -13.06
N ALA A 106 11.60 10.98 -13.93
CA ALA A 106 12.46 9.84 -13.65
C ALA A 106 13.51 10.22 -12.61
N ALA A 107 14.15 11.38 -12.77
CA ALA A 107 15.09 11.89 -11.78
C ALA A 107 14.40 12.17 -10.44
N ALA A 108 13.18 12.71 -10.43
CA ALA A 108 12.40 12.91 -9.20
C ALA A 108 12.13 11.59 -8.50
N TYR A 109 11.68 10.57 -9.23
CA TYR A 109 11.45 9.25 -8.64
C TYR A 109 12.75 8.61 -8.12
N GLU A 110 13.86 8.74 -8.83
CA GLU A 110 15.17 8.24 -8.38
C GLU A 110 15.67 8.96 -7.11
N VAL A 111 15.45 10.27 -6.99
CA VAL A 111 15.76 11.04 -5.77
C VAL A 111 14.88 10.57 -4.61
N TYR A 112 13.57 10.42 -4.83
CA TYR A 112 12.65 9.86 -3.82
C TYR A 112 13.14 8.47 -3.34
N GLN A 113 13.47 7.57 -4.27
CA GLN A 113 13.96 6.24 -3.92
C GLN A 113 15.23 6.30 -3.05
N ALA A 114 16.15 7.20 -3.38
CA ALA A 114 17.39 7.37 -2.64
C ALA A 114 17.14 7.95 -1.24
N GLU A 115 16.31 8.99 -1.11
CA GLU A 115 15.93 9.59 0.18
C GLU A 115 15.13 8.63 1.06
N SER A 116 14.32 7.75 0.45
CA SER A 116 13.56 6.70 1.14
C SER A 116 14.44 5.63 1.79
N ILE A 117 15.68 5.42 1.33
CA ILE A 117 16.66 4.58 2.06
C ILE A 117 16.94 5.19 3.43
N CYS A 118 17.13 6.51 3.49
CA CYS A 118 17.42 7.19 4.74
C CYS A 118 16.19 7.38 5.62
N ALA A 119 15.00 7.48 5.03
CA ALA A 119 13.75 7.51 5.78
C ALA A 119 13.51 6.22 6.59
N ALA A 120 13.92 5.05 6.06
CA ALA A 120 13.77 3.76 6.75
C ALA A 120 14.57 3.69 8.06
N ASN A 121 15.66 4.46 8.19
CA ASN A 121 16.46 4.50 9.42
C ASN A 121 15.72 5.13 10.62
N ALA A 122 14.62 5.86 10.37
CA ALA A 122 13.79 6.42 11.43
C ALA A 122 12.70 5.44 11.92
N ASP A 123 12.50 4.31 11.23
CA ASP A 123 11.46 3.36 11.60
C ASP A 123 11.80 2.59 12.88
N PRO A 124 10.78 2.29 13.70
CA PRO A 124 10.97 1.45 14.86
C PRO A 124 11.49 0.07 14.43
N VAL A 125 12.39 -0.49 15.24
CA VAL A 125 12.88 -1.86 15.04
C VAL A 125 11.71 -2.80 15.31
N ALA A 126 11.40 -3.67 14.35
CA ALA A 126 10.40 -4.72 14.56
C ALA A 126 10.81 -5.64 15.72
N PRO A 127 9.86 -6.18 16.50
CA PRO A 127 10.19 -7.16 17.53
C PRO A 127 10.63 -8.46 16.86
N TYR A 128 11.90 -8.85 17.07
CA TYR A 128 12.45 -10.13 16.60
C TYR A 128 12.33 -11.19 17.69
N ALA A 129 11.84 -12.37 17.32
CA ALA A 129 11.77 -13.52 18.23
C ALA A 129 13.14 -14.22 18.37
N ASP A 130 13.94 -14.25 17.31
CA ASP A 130 15.30 -14.80 17.31
C ASP A 130 16.34 -13.69 17.52
N PRO A 131 17.17 -13.76 18.57
CA PRO A 131 18.26 -12.81 18.81
C PRO A 131 19.29 -12.73 17.66
N THR A 132 19.48 -13.81 16.91
CA THR A 132 20.42 -13.89 15.79
C THR A 132 19.92 -13.06 14.61
N GLU A 133 18.63 -13.20 14.28
CA GLU A 133 17.97 -12.38 13.26
C GLU A 133 17.98 -10.90 13.65
N HIS A 134 17.73 -10.62 14.93
CA HIS A 134 17.80 -9.26 15.46
C HIS A 134 19.19 -8.64 15.28
N ALA A 135 20.25 -9.37 15.64
CA ALA A 135 21.62 -8.90 15.51
C ALA A 135 22.02 -8.68 14.04
N ALA A 136 21.58 -9.57 13.14
CA ALA A 136 21.79 -9.42 11.70
C ALA A 136 21.09 -8.16 11.16
N PHE A 137 19.84 -7.93 11.56
CA PHE A 137 19.09 -6.73 11.20
C PHE A 137 19.77 -5.44 11.70
N LEU A 138 20.22 -5.41 12.96
CA LEU A 138 20.91 -4.24 13.50
C LEU A 138 22.20 -3.92 12.73
N LYS A 139 22.96 -4.95 12.35
CA LYS A 139 24.16 -4.78 11.52
C LYS A 139 23.83 -4.24 10.12
N GLU A 140 22.76 -4.73 9.50
CA GLU A 140 22.31 -4.20 8.21
C GLU A 140 21.87 -2.74 8.35
N ARG A 141 21.09 -2.41 9.39
CA ARG A 141 20.66 -1.04 9.68
C ARG A 141 21.84 -0.10 9.91
N GLU A 142 22.89 -0.53 10.61
CA GLU A 142 24.12 0.26 10.80
C GLU A 142 24.79 0.57 9.46
N ALA A 143 24.89 -0.42 8.57
CA ALA A 143 25.41 -0.21 7.22
C ALA A 143 24.55 0.78 6.42
N MET A 144 23.22 0.73 6.56
CA MET A 144 22.30 1.68 5.90
C MET A 144 22.42 3.10 6.45
N VAL A 145 22.62 3.26 7.75
CA VAL A 145 22.89 4.57 8.37
C VAL A 145 24.18 5.18 7.79
N ALA A 146 25.22 4.37 7.60
CA ALA A 146 26.47 4.85 7.01
C ALA A 146 26.30 5.36 5.57
N LEU A 147 25.46 4.71 4.76
CA LEU A 147 25.16 5.15 3.38
C LEU A 147 24.45 6.52 3.32
N CYS A 148 23.76 6.88 4.39
CA CYS A 148 23.03 8.14 4.54
C CYS A 148 23.87 9.31 5.05
N ALA A 149 25.17 9.11 5.27
CA ALA A 149 26.07 10.20 5.62
C ALA A 149 26.00 11.34 4.59
N GLY A 150 25.75 12.56 5.07
CA GLY A 150 25.60 13.76 4.23
C GLY A 150 24.19 14.01 3.69
N VAL A 151 23.21 13.16 3.98
CA VAL A 151 21.79 13.43 3.70
C VAL A 151 21.18 14.14 4.90
N SER A 152 20.66 15.35 4.69
CA SER A 152 20.03 16.13 5.76
C SER A 152 18.61 15.64 6.06
N PRO A 153 18.10 15.86 7.28
CA PRO A 153 16.69 15.60 7.58
C PRO A 153 15.72 16.33 6.64
N ALA A 154 16.08 17.53 6.18
CA ALA A 154 15.25 18.30 5.26
C ALA A 154 15.11 17.60 3.89
N GLN A 155 16.19 17.02 3.36
CA GLN A 155 16.14 16.20 2.13
C GLN A 155 15.26 14.97 2.33
N VAL A 156 15.41 14.27 3.46
CA VAL A 156 14.53 13.12 3.77
C VAL A 156 13.05 13.53 3.78
N GLN A 157 12.71 14.73 4.27
CA GLN A 157 11.33 15.24 4.22
C GLN A 157 10.87 15.66 2.81
N GLU A 158 11.78 16.18 1.96
CA GLU A 158 11.49 16.57 0.56
C GLU A 158 11.02 15.37 -0.30
N ARG A 159 11.39 14.14 0.09
CA ARG A 159 11.10 12.88 -0.65
C ARG A 159 9.66 12.76 -1.15
N LEU A 160 8.67 13.13 -0.33
CA LEU A 160 7.26 12.99 -0.69
C LEU A 160 6.85 13.99 -1.76
N GLY A 161 7.51 15.16 -1.80
CA GLY A 161 7.36 16.13 -2.88
C GLY A 161 7.84 15.56 -4.22
N PHE A 162 8.99 14.88 -4.23
CA PHE A 162 9.50 14.21 -5.44
C PHE A 162 8.64 13.02 -5.87
N LEU A 163 8.17 12.21 -4.92
CA LEU A 163 7.23 11.13 -5.18
C LEU A 163 5.94 11.66 -5.83
N ALA A 164 5.35 12.70 -5.26
CA ALA A 164 4.15 13.33 -5.79
C ALA A 164 4.38 13.91 -7.18
N ALA A 165 5.55 14.52 -7.44
CA ALA A 165 5.90 15.03 -8.76
C ALA A 165 5.98 13.90 -9.81
N ALA A 166 6.64 12.79 -9.49
CA ALA A 166 6.71 11.63 -10.38
C ALA A 166 5.35 10.96 -10.60
N ALA A 167 4.51 10.87 -9.56
CA ALA A 167 3.16 10.33 -9.64
C ALA A 167 2.25 11.19 -10.54
N ARG A 168 2.30 12.53 -10.39
CA ARG A 168 1.59 13.49 -11.27
C ARG A 168 2.02 13.39 -12.72
N ALA A 169 3.29 13.10 -12.98
CA ALA A 169 3.80 12.87 -14.33
C ALA A 169 3.35 11.52 -14.94
N GLY A 170 2.55 10.73 -14.22
CA GLY A 170 1.94 9.49 -14.72
C GLY A 170 2.85 8.27 -14.60
N MET A 171 3.91 8.32 -13.79
CA MET A 171 4.77 7.17 -13.55
C MET A 171 4.06 6.16 -12.64
N ILE A 172 3.66 5.01 -13.21
CA ILE A 172 2.89 3.96 -12.50
C ILE A 172 3.56 3.57 -11.17
N LYS A 173 4.88 3.35 -11.16
CA LYS A 173 5.60 2.99 -9.92
C LYS A 173 5.45 4.05 -8.83
N ALA A 174 5.58 5.33 -9.18
CA ALA A 174 5.40 6.43 -8.25
C ALA A 174 3.94 6.58 -7.78
N GLN A 175 2.98 6.33 -8.68
CA GLN A 175 1.55 6.33 -8.35
C GLN A 175 1.21 5.26 -7.29
N LEU A 176 1.76 4.05 -7.45
CA LEU A 176 1.60 2.97 -6.47
C LEU A 176 2.30 3.29 -5.15
N ASP A 177 3.55 3.76 -5.22
CA ASP A 177 4.33 4.05 -4.01
C ASP A 177 3.74 5.23 -3.23
N PHE A 178 3.11 6.20 -3.89
CA PHE A 178 2.38 7.30 -3.22
C PHE A 178 1.24 6.79 -2.34
N TYR A 179 0.52 5.76 -2.79
CA TYR A 179 -0.47 5.08 -1.96
C TYR A 179 0.19 4.34 -0.79
N THR A 180 1.30 3.63 -1.02
CA THR A 180 1.97 2.84 0.02
C THR A 180 2.63 3.71 1.11
N GLU A 181 3.19 4.87 0.76
CA GLU A 181 3.85 5.77 1.72
C GLU A 181 2.86 6.43 2.69
N GLY A 182 1.63 6.69 2.26
CA GLY A 182 0.67 7.42 3.06
C GLY A 182 0.91 8.95 3.05
N PRO A 183 0.06 9.71 3.77
CA PRO A 183 0.07 11.18 3.73
C PRO A 183 1.36 11.81 4.28
N TYR A 184 2.05 11.10 5.18
CA TYR A 184 3.23 11.59 5.89
C TYR A 184 4.48 10.73 5.67
N GLY A 185 4.39 9.66 4.87
CA GLY A 185 5.51 8.73 4.64
C GLY A 185 6.02 8.08 5.92
N ARG A 186 5.15 7.91 6.92
CA ARG A 186 5.43 7.33 8.24
C ARG A 186 4.16 6.71 8.82
N GLU A 187 4.33 5.88 9.85
CA GLU A 187 3.20 5.37 10.62
C GLU A 187 2.35 6.53 11.18
N PHE A 188 1.05 6.47 10.94
CA PHE A 188 0.12 7.54 11.25
C PHE A 188 -1.30 6.98 11.39
N ASP A 189 -1.98 7.32 12.49
CA ASP A 189 -3.38 6.93 12.69
C ASP A 189 -4.31 7.79 11.82
N MET A 190 -4.73 7.23 10.70
CA MET A 190 -5.64 7.91 9.76
C MET A 190 -7.08 7.99 10.26
N ALA A 191 -7.50 7.14 11.20
CA ALA A 191 -8.87 7.12 11.70
C ALA A 191 -9.09 8.26 12.69
N GLU A 192 -8.16 8.46 13.62
CA GLU A 192 -8.19 9.57 14.58
C GLU A 192 -8.02 10.94 13.91
N ASN A 193 -7.39 10.97 12.74
CA ASN A 193 -7.05 12.19 12.01
C ASN A 193 -7.76 12.29 10.65
N ALA A 194 -8.95 11.72 10.53
CA ALA A 194 -9.67 11.62 9.26
C ALA A 194 -10.03 13.00 8.64
N SER A 195 -10.12 14.05 9.45
CA SER A 195 -10.42 15.43 9.02
C SER A 195 -9.19 16.29 8.75
N ASP A 196 -7.98 15.76 8.96
CA ASP A 196 -6.74 16.45 8.62
C ASP A 196 -6.70 16.76 7.11
N PRO A 197 -6.54 18.03 6.70
CA PRO A 197 -6.52 18.40 5.29
C PRO A 197 -5.48 17.65 4.45
N THR A 198 -4.33 17.30 5.03
CA THR A 198 -3.27 16.53 4.36
C THR A 198 -3.73 15.11 4.09
N VAL A 199 -4.41 14.48 5.07
CA VAL A 199 -4.97 13.13 4.94
C VAL A 199 -6.07 13.12 3.89
N VAL A 200 -6.97 14.12 3.92
CA VAL A 200 -8.05 14.25 2.92
C VAL A 200 -7.47 14.41 1.52
N GLN A 201 -6.50 15.30 1.33
CA GLN A 201 -5.88 15.52 0.03
C GLN A 201 -5.13 14.26 -0.46
N TRP A 202 -4.37 13.61 0.42
CA TRP A 202 -3.68 12.37 0.08
C TRP A 202 -4.66 11.27 -0.35
N LYS A 203 -5.80 11.09 0.33
CA LYS A 203 -6.81 10.09 -0.07
C LYS A 203 -7.33 10.35 -1.48
N LEU A 204 -7.61 11.62 -1.81
CA LEU A 204 -8.07 12.02 -3.14
C LEU A 204 -6.99 11.74 -4.20
N ASP A 205 -5.76 12.14 -3.94
CA ASP A 205 -4.63 11.97 -4.86
C ASP A 205 -4.29 10.48 -5.06
N ALA A 206 -4.20 9.71 -3.97
CA ALA A 206 -3.91 8.28 -4.01
C ALA A 206 -5.00 7.51 -4.79
N LEU A 207 -6.28 7.79 -4.55
CA LEU A 207 -7.36 7.17 -5.30
C LEU A 207 -7.29 7.53 -6.79
N SER A 208 -6.97 8.79 -7.12
CA SER A 208 -6.80 9.25 -8.50
C SER A 208 -5.63 8.54 -9.17
N TYR A 209 -4.48 8.45 -8.52
CA TYR A 209 -3.28 7.79 -9.05
C TYR A 209 -3.46 6.28 -9.24
N LEU A 210 -4.13 5.60 -8.30
CA LEU A 210 -4.48 4.19 -8.46
C LEU A 210 -5.38 3.98 -9.68
N LYS A 211 -6.38 4.84 -9.90
CA LYS A 211 -7.24 4.78 -11.10
C LYS A 211 -6.43 5.00 -12.38
N GLN A 212 -5.58 6.01 -12.42
CA GLN A 212 -4.71 6.29 -13.58
C GLN A 212 -3.75 5.14 -13.90
N ALA A 213 -3.19 4.49 -12.89
CA ALA A 213 -2.35 3.30 -13.06
C ALA A 213 -3.20 2.11 -13.55
N GLY A 214 -4.40 1.92 -12.97
CA GLY A 214 -5.34 0.89 -13.38
C GLY A 214 -5.80 1.03 -14.83
N ASP A 215 -6.07 2.26 -15.29
CA ASP A 215 -6.42 2.60 -16.67
C ASP A 215 -5.32 2.24 -17.68
N LYS A 216 -4.09 2.00 -17.20
CA LYS A 216 -2.96 1.51 -18.00
C LYS A 216 -2.76 -0.01 -17.89
N CYS A 217 -3.81 -0.73 -17.50
CA CYS A 217 -3.79 -2.17 -17.28
C CYS A 217 -2.82 -2.63 -16.17
N ASP A 218 -2.51 -1.78 -15.18
CA ASP A 218 -1.66 -2.20 -14.06
C ASP A 218 -2.43 -3.11 -13.10
N HIS A 219 -2.02 -4.38 -13.03
CA HIS A 219 -2.67 -5.39 -12.18
C HIS A 219 -2.69 -4.98 -10.71
N PHE A 220 -1.57 -4.47 -10.20
CA PHE A 220 -1.44 -4.16 -8.77
C PHE A 220 -2.35 -2.98 -8.41
N ALA A 221 -2.45 -1.97 -9.27
CA ALA A 221 -3.36 -0.85 -9.10
C ALA A 221 -4.83 -1.30 -9.09
N LEU A 222 -5.24 -2.12 -10.05
CA LEU A 222 -6.61 -2.64 -10.14
C LEU A 222 -6.98 -3.51 -8.93
N ALA A 223 -6.08 -4.41 -8.52
CA ALA A 223 -6.27 -5.22 -7.32
C ALA A 223 -6.35 -4.35 -6.05
N THR A 224 -5.52 -3.31 -5.97
CA THR A 224 -5.53 -2.35 -4.85
C THR A 224 -6.84 -1.57 -4.81
N LEU A 225 -7.38 -1.14 -5.96
CA LEU A 225 -8.67 -0.46 -6.03
C LEU A 225 -9.80 -1.35 -5.50
N SER A 226 -9.80 -2.64 -5.84
CA SER A 226 -10.76 -3.59 -5.27
C SER A 226 -10.72 -3.58 -3.74
N ASN A 227 -9.52 -3.69 -3.15
CA ASN A 227 -9.35 -3.67 -1.70
C ASN A 227 -9.71 -2.31 -1.07
N VAL A 228 -9.41 -1.19 -1.73
CA VAL A 228 -9.73 0.16 -1.24
C VAL A 228 -11.24 0.37 -1.16
N TYR A 229 -11.99 -0.05 -2.18
CA TYR A 229 -13.45 0.01 -2.18
C TYR A 229 -14.08 -1.00 -1.22
N ASP A 230 -13.41 -2.14 -0.99
CA ASP A 230 -13.85 -3.13 0.00
C ASP A 230 -13.74 -2.60 1.43
N ALA A 231 -12.56 -2.08 1.78
CA ALA A 231 -12.26 -1.60 3.11
C ALA A 231 -12.90 -0.24 3.43
N GLY A 232 -13.25 0.55 2.41
CA GLY A 232 -13.67 1.94 2.61
C GLY A 232 -12.54 2.84 3.13
N ALA A 233 -11.28 2.52 2.81
CA ALA A 233 -10.11 3.14 3.42
C ALA A 233 -9.79 4.55 2.87
N LEU A 234 -9.87 4.72 1.54
CA LEU A 234 -9.65 6.01 0.86
C LEU A 234 -10.96 6.69 0.45
N THR A 235 -12.03 5.92 0.33
CA THR A 235 -13.33 6.33 -0.18
C THR A 235 -14.42 5.54 0.53
N ALA A 236 -15.69 5.88 0.31
CA ALA A 236 -16.79 5.12 0.90
C ALA A 236 -16.76 3.66 0.42
N ARG A 237 -17.07 2.75 1.34
CA ARG A 237 -17.17 1.32 1.05
C ARG A 237 -18.23 1.07 -0.02
N ASP A 238 -17.87 0.31 -1.07
CA ASP A 238 -18.74 -0.02 -2.19
C ASP A 238 -18.38 -1.41 -2.74
N MET A 239 -19.18 -2.43 -2.38
CA MET A 239 -18.94 -3.81 -2.80
C MET A 239 -19.11 -4.03 -4.30
N ARG A 240 -20.03 -3.30 -4.93
CA ARG A 240 -20.24 -3.40 -6.38
C ARG A 240 -19.00 -2.93 -7.11
N THR A 241 -18.46 -1.78 -6.72
CA THR A 241 -17.23 -1.24 -7.31
C THR A 241 -16.00 -2.07 -6.94
N SER A 242 -15.92 -2.59 -5.70
CA SER A 242 -14.86 -3.52 -5.29
C SER A 242 -14.80 -4.77 -6.17
N MET A 243 -15.95 -5.42 -6.39
CA MET A 243 -16.07 -6.59 -7.25
C MET A 243 -15.72 -6.25 -8.70
N ALA A 244 -16.16 -5.10 -9.21
CA ALA A 244 -15.83 -4.67 -10.57
C ALA A 244 -14.32 -4.52 -10.78
N TYR A 245 -13.60 -3.91 -9.83
CA TYR A 245 -12.14 -3.84 -9.89
C TYR A 245 -11.45 -5.21 -9.71
N ALA A 246 -12.03 -6.14 -8.93
CA ALA A 246 -11.50 -7.50 -8.83
C ALA A 246 -11.56 -8.23 -10.18
N ILE A 247 -12.65 -8.06 -10.93
CA ILE A 247 -12.81 -8.57 -12.30
C ILE A 247 -11.75 -7.92 -13.22
N ALA A 248 -11.64 -6.59 -13.19
CA ALA A 248 -10.66 -5.87 -14.00
C ALA A 248 -9.22 -6.30 -13.71
N ALA A 249 -8.88 -6.55 -12.44
CA ALA A 249 -7.56 -7.00 -12.02
C ALA A 249 -7.17 -8.39 -12.57
N ALA A 250 -8.12 -9.22 -12.99
CA ALA A 250 -7.82 -10.53 -13.58
C ALA A 250 -7.31 -10.41 -15.03
N ALA A 251 -7.73 -9.36 -15.75
CA ALA A 251 -7.45 -9.18 -17.17
C ALA A 251 -5.96 -9.05 -17.55
N PRO A 252 -5.12 -8.26 -16.85
CA PRO A 252 -3.68 -8.17 -17.15
C PRO A 252 -2.96 -9.54 -17.12
N ARG A 253 -3.50 -10.50 -16.35
CA ARG A 253 -2.99 -11.86 -16.21
C ARG A 253 -3.64 -12.86 -17.16
N LYS A 254 -4.52 -12.41 -18.06
CA LYS A 254 -5.33 -13.26 -18.95
C LYS A 254 -6.14 -14.30 -18.18
N MET A 255 -6.62 -13.92 -17.00
CA MET A 255 -7.47 -14.74 -16.17
C MET A 255 -8.90 -14.20 -16.23
N GLU A 256 -9.86 -15.10 -16.10
CA GLU A 256 -11.26 -14.77 -15.91
C GLU A 256 -11.71 -15.34 -14.56
N LEU A 257 -12.44 -14.54 -13.79
CA LEU A 257 -13.04 -15.00 -12.55
C LEU A 257 -14.37 -15.68 -12.85
N THR A 258 -14.55 -16.89 -12.32
CA THR A 258 -15.81 -17.61 -12.47
C THR A 258 -16.89 -16.96 -11.61
N GLU A 259 -18.16 -17.18 -11.96
CA GLU A 259 -19.27 -16.71 -11.13
C GLU A 259 -19.21 -17.31 -9.72
N GLU A 260 -18.81 -18.57 -9.58
CA GLU A 260 -18.61 -19.23 -8.29
C GLU A 260 -17.56 -18.50 -7.43
N GLN A 261 -16.41 -18.14 -8.02
CA GLN A 261 -15.37 -17.38 -7.32
C GLN A 261 -15.86 -16.00 -6.89
N LEU A 262 -16.61 -15.32 -7.76
CA LEU A 262 -17.19 -14.01 -7.47
C LEU A 262 -18.25 -14.10 -6.37
N ARG A 263 -19.14 -15.11 -6.40
CA ARG A 263 -20.15 -15.36 -5.37
C ARG A 263 -19.50 -15.75 -4.04
N SER A 264 -18.45 -16.55 -4.06
CA SER A 264 -17.72 -16.93 -2.85
C SER A 264 -17.08 -15.73 -2.15
N ARG A 265 -16.67 -14.70 -2.91
CA ARG A 265 -16.02 -13.51 -2.35
C ARG A 265 -16.99 -12.37 -2.02
N PHE A 266 -18.02 -12.15 -2.85
CA PHE A 266 -18.89 -10.96 -2.78
C PHE A 266 -20.37 -11.29 -2.60
N GLY A 267 -20.76 -12.56 -2.69
CA GLY A 267 -22.16 -12.99 -2.81
C GLY A 267 -23.01 -12.79 -1.56
N GLU A 268 -22.42 -12.76 -0.37
CA GLU A 268 -23.15 -12.48 0.88
C GLU A 268 -23.57 -11.00 0.98
N GLU A 269 -22.83 -10.10 0.32
CA GLU A 269 -23.00 -8.66 0.46
C GLU A 269 -23.69 -8.00 -0.75
N LEU A 270 -23.75 -8.70 -1.89
CA LEU A 270 -24.38 -8.22 -3.11
C LEU A 270 -25.66 -9.01 -3.39
N ASN A 271 -26.78 -8.30 -3.48
CA ASN A 271 -28.01 -8.88 -4.03
C ASN A 271 -27.83 -9.21 -5.53
N GLY A 272 -28.78 -9.93 -6.12
CA GLY A 272 -28.69 -10.35 -7.53
C GLY A 272 -28.48 -9.20 -8.52
N ALA A 273 -29.23 -8.10 -8.35
CA ALA A 273 -29.13 -6.94 -9.24
C ALA A 273 -27.78 -6.21 -9.12
N ASP A 274 -27.29 -6.03 -7.89
CA ASP A 274 -25.99 -5.39 -7.65
C ASP A 274 -24.82 -6.28 -8.11
N PHE A 275 -24.96 -7.59 -8.01
CA PHE A 275 -23.98 -8.55 -8.53
C PHE A 275 -23.87 -8.48 -10.07
N ASP A 276 -25.01 -8.46 -10.78
CA ASP A 276 -25.01 -8.34 -12.25
C ASP A 276 -24.48 -6.98 -12.70
N SER A 277 -24.86 -5.91 -11.98
CA SER A 277 -24.33 -4.56 -12.20
C SER A 277 -22.82 -4.48 -11.97
N ALA A 278 -22.30 -5.16 -10.95
CA ALA A 278 -20.86 -5.25 -10.68
C ALA A 278 -20.12 -5.97 -11.81
N ARG A 279 -20.70 -7.06 -12.36
CA ARG A 279 -20.13 -7.77 -13.51
C ARG A 279 -20.06 -6.89 -14.76
N GLN A 280 -21.13 -6.15 -15.05
CA GLN A 280 -21.16 -5.23 -16.18
C GLN A 280 -20.13 -4.10 -16.02
N LEU A 281 -20.04 -3.51 -14.83
CA LEU A 281 -19.03 -2.50 -14.52
C LEU A 281 -17.62 -3.08 -14.64
N GLY A 282 -17.38 -4.28 -14.13
CA GLY A 282 -16.09 -4.96 -14.24
C GLY A 282 -15.68 -5.18 -15.69
N ALA A 283 -16.60 -5.66 -16.54
CA ALA A 283 -16.34 -5.82 -17.98
C ALA A 283 -16.03 -4.48 -18.67
N ALA A 284 -16.74 -3.40 -18.32
CA ALA A 284 -16.48 -2.07 -18.85
C ALA A 284 -15.09 -1.55 -18.43
N LEU A 285 -14.73 -1.70 -17.14
CA LEU A 285 -13.41 -1.33 -16.63
C LEU A 285 -12.30 -2.15 -17.32
N THR A 286 -12.49 -3.45 -17.50
CA THR A 286 -11.56 -4.30 -18.26
C THR A 286 -11.36 -3.79 -19.68
N ALA A 287 -12.44 -3.51 -20.41
CA ALA A 287 -12.38 -3.05 -21.79
C ALA A 287 -11.68 -1.68 -21.92
N GLN A 288 -11.86 -0.80 -20.94
CA GLN A 288 -11.21 0.50 -20.88
C GLN A 288 -9.72 0.38 -20.55
N ALA A 289 -9.38 -0.33 -19.48
CA ALA A 289 -8.03 -0.39 -18.92
C ALA A 289 -7.10 -1.31 -19.70
N CYS A 290 -7.62 -2.45 -20.16
CA CYS A 290 -6.86 -3.55 -20.76
C CYS A 290 -7.45 -3.93 -22.12
N PRO A 291 -7.43 -3.02 -23.12
CA PRO A 291 -7.94 -3.37 -24.44
C PRO A 291 -7.16 -4.57 -24.97
N ALA A 292 -7.88 -5.60 -25.45
CA ALA A 292 -7.25 -6.71 -26.16
C ALA A 292 -6.37 -6.09 -27.25
N SER A 293 -5.07 -6.42 -27.23
CA SER A 293 -4.07 -5.88 -28.16
C SER A 293 -4.63 -5.87 -29.59
N ARG A 294 -4.66 -4.69 -30.20
CA ARG A 294 -4.77 -4.52 -31.65
C ARG A 294 -3.57 -5.16 -32.35
#